data_AF-A0A1S6ZGK1-F1
#
_entry.id   AF-A0A1S6ZGK1-F1
#
_cell.length_a   1.000
_cell.length_b   1.000
_cell.length_c   1.000
_cell.angle_alpha   90.00
_cell.angle_beta   90.00
_cell.angle_gamma   90.00
#
_symmetry.space_group_name_H-M   'P 1'
#
loop_
_entity.id
_entity.type
_entity.pdbx_description
1 polymer ?
#
loop_
_entity_poly.entity_id
_entity_poly.type
_entity_poly.pdbx_seq_one_letter_code
_entity_poly.pdbx_strand_id
1 'polypeptide(L)'
;LSERQDFEFMMNFALIPARFSMASGFVDPAVIFTFISYSFMHGSIAHIAVNMIWLAAFGSPLAGRIGAVRMILFWVFTSVVAGLTHYALHPESLSPLVGASGSISDMMGAAARNGFRRVALWPALAICRAGASQQADA
;
A
#
# COMPACT_ATOMS: atom_id res chain seq x y z
N LEU A 1 8.05 -22.29 7.00
CA LEU A 1 8.22 -22.67 5.60
C LEU A 1 9.60 -23.30 5.48
N SER A 2 9.84 -24.19 4.52
CA SER A 2 11.23 -24.56 4.21
C SER A 2 11.92 -23.38 3.54
N GLU A 3 13.25 -23.28 3.66
CA GLU A 3 14.03 -22.23 2.98
C GLU A 3 13.75 -22.18 1.48
N ARG A 4 13.52 -23.36 0.87
CA ARG A 4 13.12 -23.48 -0.52
C ARG A 4 11.76 -22.85 -0.80
N GLN A 5 10.77 -23.10 0.05
CA GLN A 5 9.44 -22.52 -0.11
C GLN A 5 9.47 -21.00 0.05
N ASP A 6 10.27 -20.49 0.99
CA ASP A 6 10.46 -19.04 1.18
C ASP A 6 11.11 -18.40 -0.05
N PHE A 7 12.14 -19.05 -0.59
CA PHE A 7 12.79 -18.61 -1.81
C PHE A 7 11.84 -18.62 -3.02
N GLU A 8 11.09 -19.71 -3.22
CA GLU A 8 10.11 -19.83 -4.31
C GLU A 8 9.01 -18.77 -4.17
N PHE A 9 8.51 -18.53 -2.96
CA PHE A 9 7.55 -17.47 -2.69
C PHE A 9 8.10 -16.09 -3.06
N MET A 10 9.34 -15.79 -2.66
CA MET A 10 10.00 -14.53 -2.98
C MET A 10 10.19 -14.34 -4.49
N MET A 11 10.66 -15.37 -5.19
CA MET A 11 10.86 -15.32 -6.63
C MET A 11 9.55 -15.17 -7.43
N ASN A 12 8.43 -15.68 -6.90
CA ASN A 12 7.15 -15.62 -7.59
C ASN A 12 6.41 -14.29 -7.38
N PHE A 13 6.56 -13.64 -6.23
CA PHE A 13 5.73 -12.49 -5.86
C PHE A 13 6.48 -11.18 -5.66
N ALA A 14 7.81 -11.19 -5.50
CA ALA A 14 8.58 -9.95 -5.38
C ALA A 14 8.84 -9.33 -6.75
N LEU A 15 8.94 -8.01 -6.80
CA LEU A 15 9.31 -7.31 -8.03
C LEU A 15 10.84 -7.35 -8.17
N ILE A 16 11.32 -8.03 -9.21
CA ILE A 16 12.76 -8.09 -9.54
C ILE A 16 12.95 -7.37 -10.89
N PRO A 17 13.48 -6.13 -10.91
CA PRO A 17 13.64 -5.33 -12.12
C PRO A 17 14.33 -6.06 -13.28
N ALA A 18 15.39 -6.81 -12.98
CA ALA A 18 16.17 -7.54 -13.97
C ALA A 18 15.35 -8.58 -14.77
N ARG A 19 14.21 -9.06 -14.25
CA ARG A 19 13.32 -9.97 -15.01
C ARG A 19 12.71 -9.29 -16.23
N PHE A 20 12.54 -7.97 -16.19
CA PHE A 20 12.03 -7.21 -17.32
C PHE A 20 13.15 -6.81 -18.27
N SER A 21 14.30 -6.37 -17.77
CA SER A 21 15.38 -5.89 -18.64
C SER A 21 16.20 -7.01 -19.28
N MET A 22 16.42 -8.12 -18.57
CA MET A 22 17.35 -9.19 -19.00
C MET A 22 16.67 -10.44 -19.56
N ALA A 23 15.45 -10.77 -19.12
CA ALA A 23 14.83 -12.06 -19.45
C ALA A 23 13.76 -11.97 -20.54
N SER A 24 12.72 -11.16 -20.32
CA SER A 24 11.48 -11.29 -21.11
C SER A 24 10.79 -9.99 -21.51
N GLY A 25 11.20 -8.83 -21.00
CA GLY A 25 10.39 -7.62 -21.12
C GLY A 25 9.02 -7.80 -20.43
N PHE A 26 8.05 -6.98 -20.82
CA PHE A 26 6.69 -6.97 -20.27
C PHE A 26 5.76 -7.93 -21.03
N VAL A 27 6.15 -9.20 -21.15
CA VAL A 27 5.38 -10.21 -21.90
C VAL A 27 4.77 -11.29 -21.03
N ASP A 28 5.42 -11.66 -19.93
CA ASP A 28 4.94 -12.70 -19.03
C ASP A 28 3.93 -12.10 -18.02
N PRO A 29 2.64 -12.48 -18.08
CA PRO A 29 1.62 -11.95 -17.16
C PRO A 29 1.93 -12.21 -15.68
N ALA A 30 2.58 -13.32 -15.36
CA ALA A 30 2.94 -13.64 -13.97
C ALA A 30 4.02 -12.69 -13.46
N VAL A 31 5.00 -12.36 -14.32
CA VAL A 31 6.03 -11.37 -14.01
C VAL A 31 5.42 -9.97 -13.91
N ILE A 32 4.52 -9.59 -14.83
CA ILE A 32 3.83 -8.28 -14.78
C ILE A 32 3.00 -8.13 -13.50
N PHE A 33 2.36 -9.21 -13.02
CA PHE A 33 1.62 -9.20 -11.77
C PHE A 33 2.48 -8.82 -10.55
N THR A 34 3.81 -9.00 -10.64
CA THR A 34 4.73 -8.59 -9.56
C THR A 34 4.74 -7.08 -9.31
N PHE A 35 4.29 -6.23 -10.23
CA PHE A 35 4.06 -4.79 -9.98
C PHE A 35 2.93 -4.50 -8.98
N ILE A 36 2.16 -5.53 -8.60
CA ILE A 36 1.09 -5.43 -7.60
C ILE A 36 1.40 -6.34 -6.42
N SER A 37 1.86 -7.58 -6.64
CA SER A 37 2.03 -8.52 -5.53
C SER A 37 3.12 -8.13 -4.54
N TYR A 38 4.17 -7.44 -5.01
CA TYR A 38 5.32 -7.07 -4.17
C TYR A 38 4.92 -6.17 -2.98
N SER A 39 3.88 -5.35 -3.14
CA SER A 39 3.45 -4.40 -2.12
C SER A 39 2.68 -5.07 -0.97
N PHE A 40 2.32 -6.36 -1.10
CA PHE A 40 1.83 -7.16 0.02
C PHE A 40 2.96 -7.84 0.81
N MET A 41 4.12 -8.04 0.20
CA MET A 41 5.24 -8.77 0.79
C MET A 41 6.05 -7.87 1.74
N HIS A 42 6.57 -8.45 2.82
CA HIS A 42 7.43 -7.73 3.76
C HIS A 42 8.56 -8.64 4.24
N GLY A 43 9.81 -8.14 4.20
CA GLY A 43 10.99 -8.92 4.57
C GLY A 43 11.20 -9.12 6.08
N SER A 44 10.43 -8.45 6.94
CA SER A 44 10.53 -8.61 8.40
C SER A 44 9.27 -8.13 9.12
N ILE A 45 9.11 -8.54 10.38
CA ILE A 45 8.03 -8.08 11.26
C ILE A 45 8.11 -6.57 11.52
N ALA A 46 9.31 -6.04 11.74
CA ALA A 46 9.49 -4.60 11.92
C ALA A 46 9.07 -3.82 10.67
N HIS A 47 9.40 -4.34 9.48
CA HIS A 47 9.04 -3.70 8.21
C HIS A 47 7.52 -3.62 8.03
N ILE A 48 6.78 -4.71 8.25
CA ILE A 48 5.30 -4.66 8.18
C ILE A 48 4.70 -3.78 9.27
N ALA A 49 5.22 -3.81 10.50
CA ALA A 49 4.71 -2.99 11.59
C ALA A 49 4.78 -1.48 11.26
N VAL A 50 5.93 -1.03 10.73
CA VAL A 50 6.10 0.36 10.30
C VAL A 50 5.15 0.72 9.17
N ASN A 51 4.98 -0.14 8.16
CA ASN A 51 4.01 0.08 7.09
C ASN A 51 2.57 0.18 7.63
N MET A 52 2.18 -0.66 8.59
CA MET A 52 0.83 -0.61 9.16
C MET A 52 0.59 0.67 9.97
N ILE A 53 1.60 1.15 10.70
CA ILE A 53 1.52 2.44 11.42
C ILE A 53 1.28 3.58 10.43
N TRP A 54 2.05 3.64 9.34
CA TRP A 54 1.90 4.69 8.33
C TRP A 54 0.61 4.55 7.53
N LEU A 55 0.18 3.33 7.23
CA LEU A 55 -1.11 3.04 6.60
C LEU A 55 -2.27 3.52 7.48
N ALA A 56 -2.21 3.28 8.80
CA ALA A 56 -3.22 3.80 9.72
C ALA A 56 -3.20 5.34 9.78
N ALA A 57 -2.02 5.95 9.80
CA ALA A 57 -1.86 7.40 9.88
C ALA A 57 -2.38 8.14 8.63
N PHE A 58 -2.09 7.63 7.43
CA PHE A 58 -2.36 8.33 6.17
C PHE A 58 -3.41 7.66 5.30
N GLY A 59 -3.44 6.33 5.30
CA GLY A 59 -4.43 5.54 4.58
C GLY A 59 -5.83 5.68 5.18
N SER A 60 -5.99 5.68 6.51
CA SER A 60 -7.32 5.82 7.11
C SER A 60 -8.01 7.15 6.76
N PRO A 61 -7.37 8.34 6.92
CA PRO A 61 -7.96 9.62 6.49
C PRO A 61 -8.28 9.68 4.99
N LEU A 62 -7.43 9.08 4.14
CA LEU A 62 -7.66 9.02 2.71
C LEU A 62 -8.87 8.13 2.38
N ALA A 63 -8.93 6.93 2.96
CA ALA A 63 -10.04 5.99 2.80
C ALA A 63 -11.38 6.59 3.25
N GLY A 64 -11.38 7.36 4.34
CA GLY A 64 -12.57 8.10 4.80
C GLY A 64 -13.09 9.16 3.84
N ARG A 65 -12.30 9.54 2.81
CA ARG A 65 -12.69 10.51 1.78
C ARG A 65 -13.06 9.88 0.46
N ILE A 66 -12.23 8.95 -0.01
CA ILE A 66 -12.42 8.34 -1.33
C ILE A 66 -13.28 7.08 -1.27
N GLY A 67 -13.47 6.51 -0.07
CA GLY A 67 -14.19 5.25 0.14
C GLY A 67 -13.32 4.02 -0.16
N ALA A 68 -13.78 2.85 0.30
CA ALA A 68 -13.00 1.61 0.25
C ALA A 68 -12.64 1.17 -1.19
N VAL A 69 -13.59 1.21 -2.13
CA VAL A 69 -13.36 0.78 -3.53
C VAL A 69 -12.29 1.65 -4.19
N ARG A 70 -12.40 2.98 -4.07
CA ARG A 70 -11.39 3.89 -4.63
C ARG A 70 -10.04 3.76 -3.93
N MET A 71 -10.03 3.42 -2.65
CA MET A 71 -8.79 3.15 -1.91
C MET A 71 -8.07 1.91 -2.46
N ILE A 72 -8.80 0.84 -2.78
CA ILE A 72 -8.22 -0.36 -3.40
C ILE A 72 -7.66 -0.03 -4.78
N LEU A 73 -8.43 0.67 -5.63
CA LEU A 73 -7.95 1.07 -6.96
C LEU A 73 -6.74 2.01 -6.87
N PHE A 74 -6.75 2.94 -5.91
CA PHE A 74 -5.63 3.83 -5.64
C PHE A 74 -4.39 3.04 -5.24
N TRP A 75 -4.52 2.06 -4.34
CA TRP A 75 -3.41 1.22 -3.90
C TRP A 75 -2.84 0.37 -5.05
N VAL A 76 -3.68 -0.23 -5.90
CA VAL A 76 -3.21 -0.98 -7.09
C VAL A 76 -2.45 -0.06 -8.04
N PHE A 77 -3.04 1.08 -8.40
CA PHE A 77 -2.43 2.04 -9.31
C PHE A 77 -1.07 2.54 -8.79
N THR A 78 -1.02 2.96 -7.54
CA THR A 78 0.20 3.47 -6.89
C THR A 78 1.27 2.40 -6.72
N SER A 79 0.88 1.15 -6.42
CA SER A 79 1.83 0.02 -6.38
C SER A 79 2.52 -0.15 -7.74
N VAL A 80 1.75 -0.09 -8.83
CA VAL A 80 2.29 -0.18 -10.20
C VAL A 80 3.21 1.00 -10.51
N VAL A 81 2.79 2.23 -10.21
CA VAL A 81 3.61 3.43 -10.45
C VAL A 81 4.92 3.41 -9.66
N ALA A 82 4.86 3.06 -8.38
CA ALA A 82 6.04 2.94 -7.53
C ALA A 82 6.98 1.82 -8.02
N GLY A 83 6.44 0.68 -8.43
CA GLY A 83 7.22 -0.42 -8.99
C GLY A 83 7.87 -0.04 -10.33
N LEU A 84 7.15 0.64 -11.22
CA LEU A 84 7.69 1.13 -12.49
C LEU A 84 8.78 2.18 -12.28
N THR A 85 8.60 3.05 -11.29
CA THR A 85 9.61 4.05 -10.92
C THR A 85 10.87 3.36 -10.37
N HIS A 86 10.71 2.35 -9.50
CA HIS A 86 11.84 1.57 -9.01
C HIS A 86 12.58 0.85 -10.15
N TYR A 87 11.83 0.23 -11.07
CA TYR A 87 12.39 -0.39 -12.29
C TYR A 87 13.15 0.63 -13.15
N ALA A 88 12.58 1.80 -13.40
CA ALA A 88 13.22 2.82 -14.24
C ALA A 88 14.53 3.34 -13.64
N LEU A 89 14.62 3.39 -12.31
CA LEU A 89 15.83 3.83 -11.60
C LEU A 89 16.87 2.72 -11.45
N HIS A 90 16.45 1.45 -11.39
CA HIS A 90 17.33 0.31 -11.13
C HIS A 90 16.99 -0.91 -12.03
N PRO A 91 17.05 -0.78 -13.37
CA PRO A 91 16.53 -1.79 -14.29
C PRO A 91 17.26 -3.14 -14.17
N GLU A 92 18.57 -3.13 -13.92
CA GLU A 92 19.40 -4.34 -13.80
C GLU A 92 19.46 -4.92 -12.37
N SER A 93 18.64 -4.42 -11.44
CA SER A 93 18.65 -4.89 -10.06
C SER A 93 18.13 -6.32 -9.94
N LEU A 94 18.95 -7.20 -9.38
CA LEU A 94 18.57 -8.56 -8.97
C LEU A 94 17.97 -8.59 -7.57
N SER A 95 18.01 -7.48 -6.82
CA SER A 95 17.47 -7.42 -5.47
C SER A 95 15.93 -7.45 -5.53
N PRO A 96 15.28 -8.39 -4.83
CA PRO A 96 13.83 -8.42 -4.73
C PRO A 96 13.30 -7.16 -4.02
N LEU A 97 12.43 -6.41 -4.68
CA LEU A 97 11.65 -5.34 -4.06
C LEU A 97 10.42 -5.96 -3.39
N VAL A 98 10.22 -5.62 -2.11
CA VAL A 98 9.04 -5.99 -1.31
C VAL A 98 8.64 -4.82 -0.43
N GLY A 99 7.33 -4.65 -0.20
CA GLY A 99 6.80 -3.71 0.80
C GLY A 99 5.79 -2.72 0.24
N ALA A 100 4.82 -2.36 1.07
CA ALA A 100 3.77 -1.40 0.74
C ALA A 100 4.23 0.08 0.76
N SER A 101 5.50 0.34 1.06
CA SER A 101 6.01 1.68 1.40
C SER A 101 5.87 2.69 0.26
N GLY A 102 6.01 2.25 -1.00
CA GLY A 102 5.76 3.09 -2.17
C GLY A 102 4.31 3.58 -2.21
N SER A 103 3.37 2.65 -2.18
CA SER A 103 1.92 2.96 -2.19
C SER A 103 1.50 3.79 -0.99
N ILE A 104 2.10 3.58 0.19
CA ILE A 104 1.84 4.39 1.39
C ILE A 104 2.41 5.81 1.24
N SER A 105 3.57 5.97 0.60
CA SER A 105 4.13 7.29 0.30
C SER A 105 3.22 8.09 -0.64
N ASP A 106 2.58 7.42 -1.61
CA ASP A 106 1.56 8.06 -2.44
C ASP A 106 0.31 8.44 -1.65
N MET A 107 -0.11 7.62 -0.67
CA MET A 107 -1.19 7.97 0.26
C MET A 107 -0.83 9.18 1.12
N MET A 108 0.42 9.31 1.56
CA MET A 108 0.92 10.48 2.27
C MET A 108 0.79 11.75 1.43
N GLY A 109 1.26 11.70 0.17
CA GLY A 109 1.13 12.80 -0.77
C GLY A 109 -0.34 13.16 -1.05
N ALA A 110 -1.19 12.16 -1.29
CA ALA A 110 -2.62 12.36 -1.50
C ALA A 110 -3.32 12.92 -0.26
N ALA A 111 -2.99 12.45 0.94
CA ALA A 111 -3.50 12.99 2.19
C ALA A 111 -3.07 14.45 2.36
N ALA A 112 -1.78 14.77 2.17
CA ALA A 112 -1.26 16.13 2.27
C ALA A 112 -1.96 17.10 1.31
N ARG A 113 -2.15 16.70 0.04
CA ARG A 113 -2.86 17.52 -0.96
C ARG A 113 -4.30 17.82 -0.58
N ASN A 114 -5.00 16.84 -0.02
CA ASN A 114 -6.43 16.95 0.23
C ASN A 114 -6.75 17.41 1.68
N GLY A 115 -5.74 17.57 2.56
CA GLY A 115 -5.85 17.89 4.00
C GLY A 115 -6.05 16.65 4.88
N PHE A 116 -6.27 16.76 6.19
CA PHE A 116 -6.70 15.61 7.02
C PHE A 116 -8.16 15.78 7.41
N ARG A 117 -9.05 14.88 6.97
CA ARG A 117 -10.44 14.85 7.49
C ARG A 117 -10.48 13.78 8.57
N ARG A 118 -10.93 14.16 9.78
CA ARG A 118 -11.08 13.22 10.91
C ARG A 118 -12.01 12.09 10.48
N VAL A 119 -11.49 10.87 10.50
CA VAL A 119 -12.32 9.66 10.41
C VAL A 119 -12.88 9.43 11.80
N ALA A 120 -14.22 9.40 11.94
CA ALA A 120 -14.82 8.87 13.14
C ALA A 120 -14.57 7.36 13.17
N LEU A 121 -13.51 6.94 13.85
CA LEU A 121 -13.12 5.54 14.00
C LEU A 121 -14.13 4.73 14.83
N TRP A 122 -15.19 5.37 15.35
CA TRP A 122 -16.21 4.73 16.18
C TRP A 122 -17.60 5.30 15.86
N PRO A 123 -18.54 4.50 15.32
CA PRO A 123 -19.95 4.90 15.22
C PRO A 123 -20.57 5.17 16.61
N ALA A 124 -20.11 4.48 17.65
CA ALA A 124 -20.71 4.58 18.99
C ALA A 124 -20.50 5.93 19.68
N LEU A 125 -19.40 6.64 19.40
CA LEU A 125 -19.14 7.97 19.99
C LEU A 125 -19.84 9.11 19.24
N ALA A 126 -20.27 8.89 18.00
CA ALA A 126 -21.06 9.88 17.26
C ALA A 126 -22.47 10.05 17.86
N ILE A 127 -23.05 8.96 18.40
CA ILE A 127 -24.36 8.98 19.07
C ILE A 127 -24.30 9.78 20.39
N CYS A 128 -23.23 9.64 21.18
CA CYS A 128 -23.09 10.36 22.44
C CYS A 128 -23.00 11.89 22.28
N ARG A 129 -22.49 12.39 21.14
CA ARG A 129 -22.46 13.84 20.87
C ARG A 129 -23.79 14.41 20.37
N ALA A 130 -24.60 13.63 19.66
CA ALA A 130 -25.92 14.07 19.21
C ALA A 130 -26.93 14.18 20.37
N GLY A 131 -26.81 13.32 21.39
CA GLY A 131 -27.65 13.40 22.59
C GLY A 131 -27.29 14.57 23.52
N ALA A 132 -26.02 14.96 23.58
CA ALA A 132 -25.57 16.04 24.46
C ALA A 132 -25.97 17.45 23.99
N SER A 133 -26.18 17.66 22.68
CA SER A 133 -26.66 18.95 22.16
C SER A 133 -28.16 19.18 22.41
N GLN A 134 -28.96 18.12 22.60
CA GLN A 134 -30.40 18.25 22.83
C GLN A 134 -30.78 18.56 24.29
N GLN A 135 -29.86 18.36 25.24
CA GLN A 135 -30.07 18.63 26.67
C GLN A 135 -29.56 20.01 27.13
N ALA A 136 -28.87 20.76 26.25
CA ALA A 136 -28.40 22.12 26.56
C ALA A 136 -29.42 23.21 26.17
N ASP A 137 -30.44 22.86 25.37
CA ASP A 137 -31.46 23.77 24.84
C ASP A 137 -32.85 23.58 25.50
N ALA A 138 -32.92 22.89 26.64
CA ALA A 138 -34.13 22.67 27.45
C ALA A 138 -33.92 23.16 28.89
#